data_AF-A0A2T6N2D7-F1
#
_entry.id   AF-A0A2T6N2D7-F1
#
_cell.length_a   1.000
_cell.length_b   1.000
_cell.length_c   1.000
_cell.angle_alpha   90.00
_cell.angle_beta   90.00
_cell.angle_gamma   90.00
#
_symmetry.space_group_name_H-M   'P 1'
#
loop_
_entity.id
_entity.type
_entity.pdbx_description
1 polymer ?
#
loop_
_entity_poly.entity_id
_entity_poly.type
_entity_poly.pdbx_seq_one_letter_code
_entity_poly.pdbx_strand_id
1 'polypeptide(L)'
;MGEVWVGRSLLFKLMNRLSSMASPQAEERGMQGGSADSLAKLTEREREIAQHVGAGDSNKVIARKLDITERTVKAHLSSIFRKTNTKDRLQLGLLINA
;
A
#
# COMPACT_ATOMS: atom_id res chain seq x y z
N MET A 1 -11.18 -20.66 -17.07
CA MET A 1 -11.29 -19.52 -18.00
C MET A 1 -11.34 -18.26 -17.15
N GLY A 2 -10.16 -17.78 -16.76
CA GLY A 2 -10.00 -16.68 -15.82
C GLY A 2 -9.58 -15.43 -16.55
N GLU A 3 -10.53 -14.54 -16.81
CA GLU A 3 -10.20 -13.16 -17.14
C GLU A 3 -10.30 -12.36 -15.84
N VAL A 4 -9.15 -11.95 -15.32
CA VAL A 4 -9.08 -10.95 -14.26
C VAL A 4 -9.51 -9.64 -14.91
N TRP A 5 -10.78 -9.27 -14.76
CA TRP A 5 -11.29 -7.98 -15.21
C TRP A 5 -10.70 -6.89 -14.32
N VAL A 6 -9.52 -6.39 -14.69
CA VAL A 6 -8.96 -5.16 -14.13
C VAL A 6 -9.84 -4.02 -14.64
N GLY A 7 -10.89 -3.70 -13.87
CA GLY A 7 -11.90 -2.73 -14.27
C GLY A 7 -11.27 -1.43 -14.76
N ARG A 8 -11.81 -0.87 -15.84
CA ARG A 8 -11.27 0.30 -16.58
C ARG A 8 -10.75 1.42 -15.66
N SER A 9 -11.39 1.65 -14.52
CA SER A 9 -10.97 2.65 -13.54
C SER A 9 -9.55 2.44 -12.99
N LEU A 10 -9.12 1.18 -12.79
CA LEU A 10 -7.78 0.87 -12.28
C LEU A 10 -6.71 1.12 -13.35
N LEU A 11 -7.00 0.77 -14.61
CA LEU A 11 -6.15 1.10 -15.75
C LEU A 11 -6.02 2.60 -15.94
N PHE A 12 -7.12 3.36 -15.85
CA PHE A 12 -7.05 4.83 -15.95
C PHE A 12 -6.22 5.46 -14.83
N LYS A 13 -6.32 4.97 -13.59
CA LYS A 13 -5.47 5.43 -12.48
C LYS A 13 -4.00 5.12 -12.71
N LEU A 14 -3.69 3.95 -13.28
CA LEU A 14 -2.33 3.55 -13.59
C LEU A 14 -1.75 4.38 -14.75
N MET A 15 -2.53 4.58 -15.82
CA MET A 15 -2.14 5.40 -16.96
C MET A 15 -1.89 6.85 -16.56
N ASN A 16 -2.75 7.46 -15.74
CA ASN A 16 -2.54 8.83 -15.28
C ASN A 16 -1.26 8.99 -14.45
N ARG A 17 -0.90 7.99 -13.63
CA ARG A 17 0.35 7.98 -12.85
C ARG A 17 1.59 7.85 -13.74
N LEU A 18 1.54 7.02 -14.78
CA LEU A 18 2.65 6.86 -15.71
C LEU A 18 2.82 8.12 -16.59
N SER A 19 1.71 8.71 -17.05
CA SER A 19 1.73 9.96 -17.81
C SER A 19 2.25 11.14 -16.98
N SER A 20 2.02 11.17 -15.66
CA SER A 20 2.56 12.23 -14.80
C SER A 20 4.07 12.12 -14.53
N MET A 21 4.70 10.97 -14.80
CA MET A 21 6.16 10.82 -14.70
C MET A 21 6.91 11.41 -15.90
N ALA A 22 6.22 11.74 -17.00
CA ALA A 22 6.80 12.35 -18.20
C ALA A 22 6.90 13.89 -18.12
N SER A 23 6.49 14.51 -17.01
CA SER A 23 6.52 15.95 -16.78
C SER A 23 7.49 16.28 -15.62
N PRO A 24 8.71 16.77 -15.86
CA PRO A 24 9.73 16.86 -14.80
C PRO A 24 9.62 18.06 -13.84
N GLN A 25 8.53 18.85 -13.79
CA GLN A 25 8.63 20.21 -13.22
C GLN A 25 7.53 20.73 -12.26
N ALA A 26 6.66 19.91 -11.63
CA ALA A 26 5.60 20.50 -10.77
C ALA A 26 5.38 19.93 -9.36
N GLU A 27 5.95 18.79 -8.93
CA GLU A 27 5.51 18.16 -7.65
C GLU A 27 6.62 17.86 -6.61
N GLU A 28 7.85 18.35 -6.80
CA GLU A 28 8.98 17.88 -5.98
C GLU A 28 9.09 18.44 -4.54
N ARG A 29 8.15 19.24 -4.03
CA ARG A 29 8.22 19.76 -2.64
C ARG A 29 7.05 19.43 -1.72
N GLY A 30 6.02 18.73 -2.21
CA GLY A 30 4.80 18.45 -1.42
C GLY A 30 4.55 16.99 -1.02
N MET A 31 5.11 16.02 -1.74
CA MET A 31 4.74 14.61 -1.58
C MET A 31 5.74 13.75 -0.80
N GLN A 32 7.00 14.20 -0.64
CA GLN A 32 8.01 13.40 0.06
C GLN A 32 7.86 13.46 1.60
N GLY A 33 7.27 14.55 2.15
CA GLY A 33 7.00 14.65 3.59
C GLY A 33 5.80 13.83 4.06
N GLY A 34 4.74 13.72 3.24
CA GLY A 34 3.50 13.08 3.65
C GLY A 34 3.59 11.55 3.78
N SER A 35 4.41 10.90 2.96
CA SER A 35 4.57 9.44 3.00
C SER A 35 5.36 8.99 4.22
N ALA A 36 6.49 9.64 4.50
CA ALA A 36 7.30 9.37 5.69
C ALA A 36 6.51 9.62 6.98
N ASP A 37 5.74 10.73 7.06
CA ASP A 37 4.88 11.05 8.20
C ASP A 37 3.75 10.03 8.40
N SER A 38 3.22 9.49 7.31
CA SER A 38 2.16 8.47 7.38
C SER A 38 2.70 7.13 7.90
N LEU A 39 3.91 6.75 7.48
CA LEU A 39 4.57 5.54 7.97
C LEU A 39 5.12 5.70 9.39
N ALA A 40 5.43 6.92 9.84
CA ALA A 40 5.86 7.20 11.21
C ALA A 40 4.75 6.91 12.26
N LYS A 41 3.46 6.98 11.86
CA LYS A 41 2.30 6.70 12.74
C LYS A 41 2.08 5.21 13.03
N LEU A 42 2.75 4.32 12.30
CA LEU A 42 2.61 2.88 12.46
C LEU A 42 3.42 2.39 13.67
N THR A 43 2.84 1.46 14.43
CA THR A 43 3.61 0.69 15.41
C THR A 43 4.61 -0.20 14.68
N GLU A 44 5.60 -0.73 15.40
CA GLU A 44 6.60 -1.62 14.80
C GLU A 44 5.95 -2.82 14.11
N ARG A 45 4.99 -3.45 14.77
CA ARG A 45 4.27 -4.59 14.20
C ARG A 45 3.44 -4.22 12.96
N GLU A 46 2.85 -3.03 12.96
CA GLU A 46 2.11 -2.53 11.80
C GLU A 46 3.05 -2.22 10.62
N ARG A 47 4.26 -1.73 10.90
CA ARG A 47 5.31 -1.46 9.91
C ARG A 47 5.79 -2.75 9.26
N GLU A 48 6.09 -3.78 10.05
CA GLU A 48 6.45 -5.12 9.53
C GLU A 48 5.37 -5.67 8.58
N ILE A 49 4.10 -5.61 9.01
CA ILE A 49 2.98 -6.08 8.19
C ILE A 49 2.86 -5.26 6.90
N ALA A 50 3.02 -3.93 6.97
CA ALA A 50 2.96 -3.07 5.81
C ALA A 50 4.11 -3.33 4.82
N GLN A 51 5.32 -3.64 5.31
CA GLN A 51 6.45 -4.05 4.47
C GLN A 51 6.15 -5.34 3.70
N HIS A 52 5.57 -6.35 4.36
CA HIS A 52 5.13 -7.56 3.67
C HIS A 52 4.04 -7.29 2.63
N VAL A 53 3.15 -6.33 2.88
CA VAL A 53 2.17 -5.89 1.87
C VAL A 53 2.86 -5.27 0.66
N GLY A 54 3.85 -4.39 0.88
CA GLY A 54 4.67 -3.78 -0.17
C GLY A 54 5.42 -4.82 -1.01
N ALA A 55 5.85 -5.92 -0.38
CA ALA A 55 6.45 -7.08 -1.04
C ALA A 55 5.44 -7.98 -1.78
N GLY A 56 4.14 -7.71 -1.69
CA GLY A 56 3.10 -8.48 -2.37
C GLY A 56 2.60 -9.73 -1.63
N ASP A 57 3.02 -9.97 -0.38
CA ASP A 57 2.66 -11.17 0.38
C ASP A 57 1.16 -11.23 0.72
N SER A 58 0.49 -12.34 0.43
CA SER A 58 -0.93 -12.53 0.83
C SER A 58 -1.07 -12.62 2.36
N ASN A 59 -2.27 -12.35 2.90
CA ASN A 59 -2.51 -12.41 4.35
C ASN A 59 -2.14 -13.77 4.96
N LYS A 60 -2.34 -14.86 4.22
CA LYS A 60 -1.93 -16.22 4.59
C LYS A 60 -0.41 -16.37 4.70
N VAL A 61 0.34 -15.75 3.79
CA VAL A 61 1.81 -15.74 3.83
C VAL A 61 2.30 -14.90 5.01
N ILE A 62 1.75 -13.70 5.20
CA ILE A 62 2.08 -12.81 6.32
C ILE A 62 1.83 -13.50 7.65
N ALA A 63 0.65 -14.11 7.81
CA ALA A 63 0.26 -14.88 8.99
C ALA A 63 1.30 -15.94 9.36
N ARG A 64 1.75 -16.72 8.37
CA ARG A 64 2.80 -17.74 8.58
C ARG A 64 4.17 -17.16 8.89
N LYS A 65 4.61 -16.13 8.17
CA LYS A 65 5.92 -15.50 8.39
C LYS A 65 6.05 -14.88 9.77
N LEU A 66 4.92 -14.37 10.29
CA LEU A 66 4.87 -13.60 11.52
C LEU A 66 4.28 -14.38 12.70
N ASP A 67 4.02 -15.68 12.53
CA ASP A 67 3.40 -16.59 13.51
C ASP A 67 2.12 -16.03 14.18
N ILE A 68 1.18 -15.56 13.36
CA ILE A 68 -0.12 -15.05 13.79
C ILE A 68 -1.24 -15.57 12.88
N THR A 69 -2.50 -15.36 13.27
CA THR A 69 -3.63 -15.76 12.43
C THR A 69 -3.90 -14.78 11.28
N GLU A 70 -4.51 -15.24 10.19
CA GLU A 70 -4.99 -14.35 9.12
C GLU A 70 -6.00 -13.31 9.62
N ARG A 71 -6.79 -13.64 10.64
CA ARG A 71 -7.70 -12.71 11.31
C ARG A 71 -6.93 -11.57 11.98
N THR A 72 -5.82 -11.90 12.66
CA THR A 72 -4.93 -10.91 13.28
C THR A 72 -4.29 -10.00 12.23
N VAL A 73 -3.82 -10.55 11.11
CA VAL A 73 -3.32 -9.76 9.98
C VAL A 73 -4.37 -8.78 9.47
N LYS A 74 -5.61 -9.25 9.25
CA LYS A 74 -6.73 -8.38 8.83
C LYS A 74 -7.01 -7.25 9.83
N ALA A 75 -6.95 -7.52 11.13
CA ALA A 75 -7.13 -6.51 12.16
C ALA A 75 -6.03 -5.43 12.11
N HIS A 76 -4.76 -5.84 11.95
CA HIS A 76 -3.66 -4.91 11.75
C HIS A 76 -3.82 -4.10 10.47
N LEU A 77 -4.20 -4.71 9.35
CA LEU A 77 -4.43 -3.99 8.07
C LEU A 77 -5.52 -2.94 8.20
N SER A 78 -6.62 -3.22 8.90
CA SER A 78 -7.64 -2.21 9.20
C SER A 78 -7.10 -1.03 10.01
N SER A 79 -6.18 -1.28 10.96
CA SER A 79 -5.49 -0.22 11.71
C SER A 79 -4.54 0.58 10.82
N ILE A 80 -3.74 -0.10 10.01
CA ILE A 80 -2.79 0.49 9.08
C ILE A 80 -3.52 1.42 8.12
N PHE A 81 -4.56 0.93 7.43
CA PHE A 81 -5.34 1.73 6.48
C PHE A 81 -5.90 3.02 7.08
N ARG A 82 -6.39 2.95 8.33
CA ARG A 82 -6.86 4.14 9.05
C ARG A 82 -5.73 5.12 9.37
N LYS A 83 -4.56 4.61 9.79
CA LYS A 83 -3.40 5.43 10.19
C LYS A 83 -2.69 6.08 9.00
N THR A 84 -2.57 5.36 7.90
CA THR A 84 -1.93 5.82 6.65
C THR A 84 -2.90 6.51 5.71
N ASN A 85 -4.20 6.55 6.03
CA ASN A 85 -5.27 7.07 5.18
C ASN A 85 -5.33 6.42 3.78
N THR A 86 -4.91 5.15 3.67
CA THR A 86 -4.99 4.38 2.43
C THR A 86 -6.30 3.61 2.37
N LYS A 87 -6.94 3.59 1.20
CA LYS A 87 -8.26 2.95 1.02
C LYS A 87 -8.20 1.45 0.77
N ASP A 88 -7.08 0.99 0.22
CA ASP A 88 -6.93 -0.40 -0.16
C ASP A 88 -5.46 -0.84 -0.09
N ARG A 89 -5.28 -2.14 -0.28
CA ARG A 89 -3.98 -2.80 -0.27
C ARG A 89 -3.04 -2.25 -1.36
N LEU A 90 -3.56 -1.86 -2.52
CA LEU A 90 -2.75 -1.35 -3.62
C LEU A 90 -2.19 0.03 -3.29
N GLN A 91 -3.01 0.91 -2.73
CA GLN A 91 -2.56 2.21 -2.21
C GLN A 91 -1.52 2.05 -1.10
N LEU A 92 -1.71 1.09 -0.19
CA LEU A 92 -0.71 0.79 0.85
C LEU A 92 0.60 0.27 0.24
N GLY A 93 0.54 -0.63 -0.74
CA GLY A 93 1.74 -1.13 -1.41
C GLY A 93 2.51 -0.02 -2.14
N LEU A 94 1.79 0.89 -2.81
CA LEU A 94 2.40 2.06 -3.44
C LEU A 94 3.04 3.00 -2.42
N LEU A 95 2.42 3.20 -1.25
CA LEU A 95 2.97 4.04 -0.18
C LEU A 95 4.28 3.49 0.39
N ILE A 96 4.41 2.16 0.46
CA ILE A 96 5.60 1.48 1.01
C ILE A 96 6.76 1.45 0.02
N ASN A 97 6.46 1.44 -1.28
CA ASN A 97 7.44 1.35 -2.36
C ASN A 97 7.72 2.70 -3.04
N ALA A 98 7.11 3.79 -2.57
CA ALA A 98 7.34 5.17 -3.04
C ALA A 98 8.53 5.79 -2.31
#